data_AF-A0A7W9W222-F1
#
_entry.id   AF-A0A7W9W222-F1
#
_cell.length_a   1.000
_cell.length_b   1.000
_cell.length_c   1.000
_cell.angle_alpha   90.00
_cell.angle_beta   90.00
_cell.angle_gamma   90.00
#
_symmetry.space_group_name_H-M   'P 1'
#
loop_
_entity.id
_entity.type
_entity.pdbx_description
1 polymer ?
#
loop_
_entity_poly.entity_id
_entity_poly.type
_entity_poly.pdbx_seq_one_letter_code
_entity_poly.pdbx_strand_id
1 'polypeptide(L)' 'MTKEEIWEMTLPRYLRNDIEAYVKGVEENSSLLDCLWGEVYGSINSALYSYVISDEQARFLRKKYLGINLEDDEHVD' A
#
# COMPACT_ATOMS: atom_id res chain seq x y z
N MET A 1 9.54 10.99 -15.50
CA MET A 1 8.89 9.91 -14.75
C MET A 1 9.73 9.67 -13.50
N THR A 2 9.19 9.91 -12.32
CA THR A 2 9.87 9.65 -11.05
C THR A 2 9.89 8.15 -10.78
N LYS A 3 10.68 7.75 -9.78
CA LYS A 3 10.76 6.35 -9.33
C LYS A 3 9.40 5.87 -8.80
N GLU A 4 8.72 6.73 -8.07
CA GLU A 4 7.39 6.52 -7.50
C GLU A 4 6.32 6.36 -8.59
N GLU A 5 6.36 7.19 -9.63
CA GLU A 5 5.46 7.05 -10.79
C GLU A 5 5.64 5.68 -11.47
N ILE A 6 6.89 5.22 -11.65
CA ILE A 6 7.17 3.89 -12.22
C ILE A 6 6.62 2.79 -11.31
N TRP A 7 6.81 2.90 -10.00
CA TRP A 7 6.31 1.92 -9.03
C TRP A 7 4.79 1.74 -9.10
N GLU A 8 4.03 2.82 -9.29
CA GLU A 8 2.58 2.75 -9.43
C GLU A 8 2.14 2.22 -10.80
N MET A 9 2.91 2.49 -11.85
CA MET A 9 2.64 1.96 -13.20
C MET A 9 2.93 0.45 -13.31
N THR A 10 3.83 -0.07 -12.49
CA THR A 10 4.33 -1.46 -12.58
C THR A 10 3.75 -2.42 -11.54
N LEU A 11 2.74 -1.98 -10.78
CA LEU A 11 2.09 -2.83 -9.78
C LEU A 11 1.46 -4.10 -10.40
N PRO A 12 1.59 -5.25 -9.73
CA PRO A 12 0.80 -6.43 -10.06
C PRO A 12 -0.69 -6.10 -10.03
N ARG A 13 -1.46 -6.72 -10.93
CA ARG A 13 -2.88 -6.41 -11.07
C ARG A 13 -3.68 -6.61 -9.78
N TYR A 14 -3.40 -7.64 -9.00
CA TYR A 14 -4.11 -7.88 -7.73
C TYR A 14 -3.86 -6.73 -6.74
N LEU A 15 -2.60 -6.32 -6.55
CA LEU A 15 -2.24 -5.23 -5.65
C LEU A 15 -2.83 -3.89 -6.11
N ARG A 16 -2.83 -3.63 -7.43
CA ARG A 16 -3.51 -2.46 -8.00
C ARG A 16 -5.01 -2.48 -7.67
N ASN A 17 -5.68 -3.61 -7.87
CA ASN A 17 -7.11 -3.74 -7.62
C ASN A 17 -7.45 -3.47 -6.14
N ASP A 18 -6.66 -4.00 -5.21
CA ASP A 18 -6.92 -3.81 -3.77
C ASP A 18 -6.70 -2.34 -3.37
N ILE A 19 -5.67 -1.68 -3.91
CA ILE A 19 -5.44 -0.25 -3.72
C ILE A 19 -6.62 0.57 -4.25
N GLU A 20 -7.08 0.28 -5.47
CA GLU A 20 -8.23 0.98 -6.07
C GLU A 20 -9.52 0.77 -5.25
N ALA A 21 -9.75 -0.45 -4.75
CA ALA A 21 -10.89 -0.77 -3.89
C ALA A 21 -10.82 0.00 -2.56
N TYR A 22 -9.64 0.09 -1.95
CA TYR A 22 -9.44 0.86 -0.73
C TYR A 22 -9.63 2.37 -0.95
N VAL A 23 -9.02 2.95 -1.99
CA VAL A 23 -9.18 4.38 -2.32
C VAL A 23 -10.65 4.72 -2.55
N LYS A 24 -11.35 3.90 -3.33
CA LYS A 24 -12.79 4.06 -3.52
C LYS A 24 -13.57 3.94 -2.20
N GLY A 25 -13.20 2.99 -1.35
CA GLY A 25 -13.79 2.82 -0.02
C GLY A 25 -13.62 4.04 0.88
N VAL A 26 -12.47 4.71 0.82
CA VAL A 26 -12.22 5.99 1.51
C VAL A 26 -13.13 7.09 0.95
N GLU A 27 -13.19 7.25 -0.37
CA GLU A 27 -14.02 8.26 -1.04
C GLU A 27 -15.52 8.10 -0.72
N GLU A 28 -15.99 6.86 -0.64
CA GLU A 28 -17.39 6.52 -0.40
C GLU A 28 -17.76 6.37 1.09
N ASN A 29 -16.82 6.57 2.03
CA ASN A 29 -17.00 6.30 3.47
C ASN A 29 -17.54 4.89 3.74
N SER A 30 -16.96 3.88 3.07
CA SER A 30 -17.36 2.49 3.19
C SER A 30 -17.32 2.00 4.64
N SER A 31 -18.35 1.24 5.05
CA SER A 31 -18.38 0.56 6.35
C SER A 31 -17.39 -0.61 6.46
N LEU A 32 -16.71 -0.96 5.36
CA LEU A 32 -15.72 -2.03 5.27
C LEU A 32 -14.29 -1.49 5.14
N LEU A 33 -14.04 -0.24 5.53
CA LEU A 33 -12.74 0.40 5.33
C LEU A 33 -11.60 -0.34 6.05
N ASP A 34 -11.87 -0.92 7.21
CA ASP A 34 -10.94 -1.75 7.96
C ASP A 34 -10.54 -3.03 7.20
N CYS A 35 -11.51 -3.68 6.57
CA CYS A 35 -11.29 -4.85 5.72
C CYS A 35 -10.45 -4.46 4.49
N LEU A 36 -10.85 -3.40 3.79
CA LEU A 36 -10.14 -2.91 2.60
C LEU A 36 -8.69 -2.49 2.92
N TRP A 37 -8.47 -1.87 4.08
CA TRP A 37 -7.13 -1.55 4.58
C TRP A 37 -6.29 -2.82 4.77
N GLY A 38 -6.90 -3.86 5.38
CA GLY A 38 -6.29 -5.17 5.57
C GLY A 38 -5.91 -5.86 4.26
N GLU A 39 -6.77 -5.79 3.25
CA GLU A 39 -6.50 -6.35 1.91
C GLU A 39 -5.29 -5.67 1.26
N VAL A 40 -5.22 -4.32 1.28
CA VAL A 40 -4.06 -3.61 0.73
C VAL A 40 -2.78 -3.97 1.49
N TYR A 41 -2.82 -3.99 2.81
CA TYR A 41 -1.65 -4.36 3.63
C TYR A 41 -1.18 -5.79 3.31
N GLY A 42 -2.12 -6.74 3.22
CA GLY A 42 -1.87 -8.13 2.86
C GLY A 42 -1.27 -8.27 1.45
N SER A 43 -1.83 -7.57 0.47
CA SER A 43 -1.35 -7.61 -0.93
C SER A 43 0.02 -6.97 -1.11
N ILE A 44 0.33 -5.88 -0.38
CA ILE A 44 1.69 -5.31 -0.36
C ILE A 44 2.67 -6.34 0.21
N ASN A 45 2.32 -6.99 1.33
CA ASN A 45 3.16 -8.02 1.93
C ASN A 45 3.36 -9.21 1.00
N SER A 46 2.29 -9.69 0.36
CA SER A 46 2.36 -10.80 -0.59
C SER A 46 3.28 -10.48 -1.76
N ALA A 47 3.17 -9.27 -2.34
CA ALA A 47 4.04 -8.81 -3.41
C ALA A 47 5.51 -8.70 -2.97
N LEU A 48 5.76 -8.20 -1.75
CA LEU A 48 7.10 -8.10 -1.18
C LEU A 48 7.74 -9.48 -0.97
N TYR A 49 7.05 -10.40 -0.29
CA TYR A 49 7.58 -11.73 0.01
C TYR A 49 7.64 -12.66 -1.20
N SER A 50 6.93 -12.31 -2.28
CA SER A 50 7.06 -12.97 -3.58
C SER A 50 8.13 -12.34 -4.48
N TYR A 51 8.90 -11.37 -3.97
CA TYR A 51 9.93 -10.62 -4.70
C TYR A 51 9.43 -9.88 -5.95
N VAL A 52 8.14 -9.52 -5.98
CA VAL A 52 7.51 -8.82 -7.10
C VAL A 52 7.71 -7.31 -7.00
N ILE A 53 7.78 -6.78 -5.77
CA ILE A 53 8.14 -5.39 -5.49
C ILE A 53 9.31 -5.35 -4.52
N SER A 54 10.08 -4.26 -4.53
CA SER A 54 11.16 -4.07 -3.56
C SER A 54 10.61 -3.67 -2.19
N ASP A 55 11.43 -3.85 -1.17
CA ASP A 55 11.15 -3.39 0.20
C ASP A 55 10.93 -1.86 0.25
N GLU A 56 11.69 -1.10 -0.53
CA GLU A 56 11.53 0.34 -0.68
C GLU A 56 10.19 0.72 -1.33
N GLN A 57 9.79 0.01 -2.39
CA GLN A 57 8.49 0.19 -3.02
C GLN A 57 7.36 -0.16 -2.06
N ALA A 58 7.49 -1.24 -1.29
CA ALA A 58 6.50 -1.62 -0.28
C ALA A 58 6.36 -0.54 0.81
N ARG A 59 7.47 0.06 1.29
CA ARG A 59 7.43 1.19 2.22
C ARG A 59 6.71 2.40 1.63
N PHE A 60 7.04 2.76 0.40
CA PHE A 60 6.37 3.85 -0.31
C PHE A 60 4.86 3.63 -0.41
N LEU A 61 4.41 2.43 -0.80
CA LEU A 61 2.98 2.11 -0.92
C LEU A 61 2.27 2.15 0.43
N ARG A 62 2.88 1.62 1.50
CA ARG A 62 2.31 1.68 2.86
C ARG A 62 2.20 3.12 3.36
N LYS A 63 3.21 3.96 3.13
CA LYS A 63 3.17 5.39 3.48
C LYS A 63 2.07 6.11 2.70
N LYS A 64 2.02 5.90 1.38
CA LYS A 64 1.09 6.61 0.49
C LYS A 64 -0.37 6.25 0.73
N TYR A 65 -0.69 4.97 0.87
CA TYR A 65 -2.09 4.52 0.92
C TYR A 65 -2.57 4.20 2.33
N LEU A 66 -1.71 3.72 3.22
CA LEU A 66 -2.12 3.25 4.55
C LEU A 66 -1.73 4.21 5.67
N GLY A 67 -0.99 5.29 5.37
CA GLY A 67 -0.50 6.25 6.36
C GLY A 67 0.55 5.67 7.32
N ILE A 68 1.12 4.49 7.00
CA ILE A 68 2.17 3.88 7.82
C ILE A 68 3.50 4.52 7.45
N ASN A 69 4.01 5.38 8.34
CA ASN A 69 5.33 5.97 8.20
C ASN A 69 6.29 5.26 9.17
N LEU A 70 7.23 4.48 8.64
CA LEU A 70 8.19 3.71 9.45
C LEU A 70 9.31 4.60 10.04
N GLU A 71 9.36 5.88 9.68
CA GLU A 71 10.27 6.88 10.25
C GLU A 71 9.74 7.44 11.58
N ASP A 72 8.45 7.24 11.89
CA ASP A 72 7.83 7.75 13.13
C ASP A 72 8.04 6.81 14.34
N ASP A 73 8.76 5.70 14.16
CA ASP A 73 9.11 4.72 15.21
C ASP A 73 10.52 4.96 15.81
N GLU A 74 11.20 6.05 15.41
CA GLU A 74 12.39 6.56 16.12
C GLU A 74 11.94 7.53 17.23
N HIS A 75 11.97 7.03 18.47
CA HIS A 75 11.72 7.70 19.77
C HIS A 75 10.32 7.60 20.37
N VAL A 76 10.09 6.50 21.07
CA VAL A 76 9.42 6.55 22.38
C VAL A 76 10.39 5.97 23.41
N ASP A 77 11.15 6.84 24.07
CA ASP A 77 11.82 6.53 25.35
C ASP A 77 10.77 6.38 26.47
#